data_AF-A0A3D1IG80-F1
#
_entry.id   AF-A0A3D1IG80-F1
#
_cell.length_a   1.000
_cell.length_b   1.000
_cell.length_c   1.000
_cell.angle_alpha   90.00
_cell.angle_beta   90.00
_cell.angle_gamma   90.00
#
_symmetry.space_group_name_H-M   'P 1'
#
loop_
_entity.id
_entity.type
_entity.pdbx_description
1 polymer ?
#
loop_
_entity_poly.entity_id
_entity_poly.type
_entity_poly.pdbx_seq_one_letter_code
_entity_poly.pdbx_strand_id
1 'polypeptide(L)'
;MKIAVVGTGYVGLVVGACFAETGNDVVCVDVDERKIRGLRRGRIPIYEPGLDELVTRNRVEQRLRFSTALGRAAREAEIIFIAVGTPADEDGSADVMYVLAAARDLARAIDGYKVVALKSTVPVGTAERVRETIAAETTHPFSVVSNPEFLKQGSAVDDFLKPDRVVVGTMGDDSAGALMRTLYAPFTRTGSPILLMDCAS
;
A
#
# COMPACT_ATOMS: atom_id res chain seq x y z
N MET A 1 5.37 -1.40 12.90
CA MET A 1 4.23 -0.49 12.68
C MET A 1 3.01 -1.30 12.26
N LYS A 2 1.80 -0.76 12.39
CA LYS A 2 0.57 -1.39 11.88
C LYS A 2 0.24 -0.85 10.50
N ILE A 3 0.11 -1.74 9.52
CA ILE A 3 -0.04 -1.39 8.11
C ILE A 3 -1.25 -2.12 7.51
N ALA A 4 -2.07 -1.39 6.77
CA ALA A 4 -3.07 -1.98 5.90
C ALA A 4 -2.63 -1.83 4.44
N VAL A 5 -2.84 -2.87 3.62
CA VAL A 5 -2.60 -2.82 2.17
C VAL A 5 -3.89 -3.18 1.45
N VAL A 6 -4.48 -2.23 0.75
CA VAL A 6 -5.73 -2.38 0.00
C VAL A 6 -5.41 -2.81 -1.42
N GLY A 7 -5.87 -4.00 -1.80
CA GLY A 7 -5.53 -4.68 -3.04
C GLY A 7 -4.57 -5.83 -2.78
N THR A 8 -4.92 -7.03 -3.25
CA THR A 8 -4.07 -8.24 -3.21
C THR A 8 -3.67 -8.72 -4.60
N GLY A 9 -3.55 -7.77 -5.54
CA GLY A 9 -2.87 -7.99 -6.81
C GLY A 9 -1.36 -8.14 -6.64
N TYR A 10 -0.64 -8.13 -7.75
CA TYR A 10 0.82 -8.27 -7.77
C TYR A 10 1.53 -7.32 -6.80
N VAL A 11 1.31 -6.02 -6.95
CA VAL A 11 1.93 -4.97 -6.13
C VAL A 11 1.53 -5.14 -4.66
N GLY A 12 0.24 -5.14 -4.35
CA GLY A 12 -0.22 -5.14 -2.97
C GLY A 12 0.21 -6.38 -2.18
N LEU A 13 0.26 -7.56 -2.82
CA LEU A 13 0.69 -8.77 -2.15
C LEU A 13 2.20 -8.78 -1.84
N VAL A 14 3.03 -8.35 -2.79
CA VAL A 14 4.49 -8.23 -2.58
C VAL A 14 4.78 -7.18 -1.51
N VAL A 15 4.19 -5.98 -1.63
CA VAL A 15 4.37 -4.89 -0.67
C VAL A 15 3.98 -5.32 0.74
N GLY A 16 2.83 -5.98 0.89
CA GLY A 16 2.37 -6.45 2.19
C GLY A 16 3.27 -7.52 2.80
N ALA A 17 3.72 -8.49 1.99
CA ALA A 17 4.63 -9.54 2.45
C ALA A 17 6.00 -8.98 2.86
N CYS A 18 6.58 -8.08 2.06
CA CYS A 18 7.89 -7.48 2.34
C CYS A 18 7.86 -6.54 3.55
N PHE A 19 6.77 -5.80 3.78
CA PHE A 19 6.64 -5.03 5.02
C PHE A 19 6.47 -5.93 6.25
N ALA A 20 5.75 -7.04 6.15
CA ALA A 20 5.62 -7.99 7.26
C ALA A 20 6.98 -8.61 7.60
N GLU A 21 7.80 -8.88 6.58
CA GLU A 21 9.14 -9.43 6.72
C GLU A 21 10.08 -8.56 7.57
N THR A 22 9.91 -7.24 7.54
CA THR A 22 10.71 -6.31 8.37
C THR A 22 10.16 -6.11 9.78
N GLY A 23 9.20 -6.94 10.21
CA GLY A 23 8.66 -6.94 11.57
C GLY A 23 7.39 -6.12 11.76
N ASN A 24 6.75 -5.64 10.68
CA ASN A 24 5.49 -4.91 10.78
C ASN A 24 4.29 -5.86 10.94
N ASP A 25 3.22 -5.37 11.54
CA ASP A 25 1.92 -6.05 11.57
C ASP A 25 1.10 -5.56 10.37
N VAL A 26 0.90 -6.45 9.40
CA VAL A 26 0.32 -6.13 8.09
C VAL A 26 -0.98 -6.87 7.87
N VAL A 27 -2.01 -6.13 7.47
CA VAL A 27 -3.28 -6.68 6.99
C VAL A 27 -3.47 -6.33 5.52
N CYS A 28 -3.39 -7.33 4.65
CA CYS A 28 -3.77 -7.19 3.24
C CYS A 28 -5.28 -7.39 3.08
N VAL A 29 -5.93 -6.43 2.42
CA VAL A 29 -7.38 -6.37 2.23
C VAL A 29 -7.73 -6.45 0.75
N ASP A 30 -8.73 -7.24 0.40
CA ASP A 30 -9.30 -7.28 -0.94
C ASP A 30 -10.81 -7.50 -0.86
N VAL A 31 -11.56 -6.99 -1.84
CA VAL A 31 -13.01 -7.21 -1.94
C VAL A 31 -13.32 -8.62 -2.46
N ASP A 32 -12.37 -9.25 -3.17
CA ASP A 32 -12.52 -10.61 -3.67
C ASP A 32 -12.33 -11.64 -2.55
N GLU A 33 -13.45 -12.10 -1.99
CA GLU A 33 -13.47 -13.15 -0.97
C GLU A 33 -12.78 -14.44 -1.40
N ARG A 34 -12.82 -14.78 -2.69
CA ARG A 34 -12.21 -16.01 -3.20
C ARG A 34 -10.69 -15.91 -3.13
N LYS A 35 -10.11 -14.76 -3.51
CA LYS A 35 -8.67 -14.48 -3.33
C LYS A 35 -8.29 -14.54 -1.87
N ILE A 36 -9.01 -13.85 -0.99
CA ILE A 36 -8.73 -13.83 0.45
C ILE A 36 -8.82 -15.23 1.08
N ARG A 37 -9.83 -16.04 0.72
CA ARG A 37 -9.92 -17.44 1.16
C ARG A 37 -8.73 -18.28 0.68
N GLY A 38 -8.26 -18.06 -0.55
CA GLY A 38 -7.05 -18.70 -1.09
C GLY A 38 -5.80 -18.33 -0.30
N LEU A 39 -5.56 -17.03 -0.12
CA LEU A 39 -4.39 -16.50 0.60
C LEU A 39 -4.36 -16.97 2.07
N ARG A 40 -5.51 -17.02 2.74
CA ARG A 40 -5.66 -17.61 4.09
C ARG A 40 -5.35 -19.11 4.14
N ARG A 41 -5.35 -19.80 3.00
CA ARG A 41 -4.95 -21.22 2.88
C ARG A 41 -3.54 -21.38 2.30
N GLY A 42 -2.79 -20.29 2.15
CA GLY A 42 -1.44 -20.30 1.56
C GLY A 42 -1.42 -20.46 0.06
N ARG A 43 -2.55 -20.25 -0.63
CA ARG A 43 -2.61 -20.28 -2.10
C ARG A 43 -2.35 -18.88 -2.64
N ILE A 44 -1.14 -18.67 -3.14
CA ILE A 44 -0.72 -17.42 -3.77
C ILE A 44 -1.28 -17.37 -5.20
N PRO A 45 -2.02 -16.31 -5.59
CA PRO A 45 -2.71 -16.25 -6.88
C PRO A 45 -1.83 -15.79 -8.05
N ILE A 46 -0.54 -15.55 -7.79
CA ILE A 46 0.46 -15.04 -8.73
C ILE A 46 1.74 -15.87 -8.61
N TYR A 47 2.53 -15.91 -9.67
CA TYR A 47 3.88 -16.45 -9.62
C TYR A 47 4.87 -15.31 -9.38
N GLU A 48 5.60 -15.38 -8.27
CA GLU A 48 6.67 -14.44 -7.95
C GLU A 48 7.73 -15.15 -7.09
N PRO A 49 9.00 -15.24 -7.55
CA PRO A 49 10.05 -15.92 -6.80
C PRO A 49 10.19 -15.43 -5.36
N GLY A 50 10.21 -16.36 -4.40
CA GLY A 50 10.36 -16.08 -2.97
C GLY A 50 9.09 -15.58 -2.26
N LEU A 51 8.02 -15.25 -2.98
CA LEU A 51 6.81 -14.70 -2.36
C LEU A 51 6.05 -15.74 -1.52
N ASP A 52 5.92 -16.99 -1.98
CA ASP A 52 5.26 -18.07 -1.24
C ASP A 52 5.90 -18.31 0.13
N GLU A 53 7.23 -18.28 0.20
CA GLU A 53 8.00 -18.46 1.43
C GLU A 53 7.78 -17.28 2.38
N LEU A 54 7.88 -16.04 1.87
CA LEU A 54 7.63 -14.81 2.64
C LEU A 54 6.22 -14.78 3.23
N VAL A 55 5.20 -15.07 2.42
CA VAL A 55 3.81 -15.08 2.88
C VAL A 55 3.60 -16.19 3.90
N THR A 56 4.11 -17.40 3.65
CA THR A 56 3.94 -18.53 4.57
C THR A 56 4.58 -18.23 5.93
N ARG A 57 5.84 -17.80 5.94
CA ARG A 57 6.56 -17.44 7.16
C ARG A 57 5.84 -16.36 7.97
N ASN A 58 5.53 -15.22 7.34
CA ASN A 58 4.92 -14.09 8.05
C ASN A 58 3.49 -14.35 8.50
N ARG A 59 2.76 -15.27 7.85
CA ARG A 59 1.47 -15.76 8.36
C ARG A 59 1.61 -16.62 9.61
N VAL A 60 2.59 -17.54 9.62
CA VAL A 60 2.87 -18.39 10.80
C VAL A 60 3.31 -17.53 11.98
N GLU A 61 4.14 -16.52 11.73
CA GLU A 61 4.59 -15.55 12.73
C GLU A 61 3.56 -14.46 13.05
N GLN A 62 2.34 -14.57 12.51
CA GLN A 62 1.20 -13.68 12.75
C GLN A 62 1.43 -12.20 12.42
N ARG A 63 2.46 -11.89 11.63
CA ARG A 63 2.75 -10.55 11.11
C ARG A 63 2.00 -10.22 9.81
N LEU A 64 1.51 -11.22 9.09
CA LEU A 64 0.74 -11.04 7.86
C LEU A 64 -0.63 -11.70 7.95
N ARG A 65 -1.68 -10.90 7.77
CA ARG A 65 -3.08 -11.33 7.81
C ARG A 65 -3.79 -10.91 6.52
N PHE A 66 -4.80 -11.68 6.14
CA PHE A 66 -5.63 -11.41 4.95
C PHE A 66 -7.09 -11.22 5.37
N SER A 67 -7.73 -10.18 4.85
CA SER A 67 -9.11 -9.82 5.22
C SER A 67 -9.92 -9.27 4.06
N THR A 68 -11.23 -9.34 4.17
CA THR A 68 -12.16 -8.54 3.35
C THR A 68 -12.70 -7.33 4.12
N ALA A 69 -12.45 -7.27 5.43
CA ALA A 69 -12.96 -6.22 6.30
C ALA A 69 -12.03 -4.99 6.29
N LEU A 70 -12.17 -4.15 5.27
CA LEU A 70 -11.42 -2.89 5.14
C LEU A 70 -11.56 -2.01 6.38
N GLY A 71 -12.77 -1.85 6.89
CA GLY A 71 -13.00 -0.93 8.00
C GLY A 71 -12.24 -1.29 9.27
N ARG A 72 -12.10 -2.59 9.58
CA ARG A 72 -11.29 -3.03 10.71
C ARG A 72 -9.79 -2.77 10.48
N ALA A 73 -9.29 -3.11 9.28
CA ALA A 73 -7.89 -2.89 8.94
C ALA A 73 -7.52 -1.39 8.96
N ALA A 74 -8.40 -0.52 8.46
CA ALA A 74 -8.21 0.92 8.43
C ALA A 74 -8.12 1.54 9.84
N ARG A 75 -8.97 1.09 10.77
CA ARG A 75 -8.92 1.55 12.17
C ARG A 75 -7.65 1.12 12.90
N GLU A 76 -7.23 -0.13 12.70
CA GLU A 76 -6.04 -0.68 13.37
C GLU A 76 -4.72 -0.12 12.80
N ALA A 77 -4.67 0.25 11.51
CA ALA A 77 -3.45 0.67 10.84
C ALA A 77 -3.03 2.11 11.17
N GLU A 78 -1.73 2.37 11.11
CA GLU A 78 -1.12 3.72 11.13
C GLU A 78 -0.91 4.22 9.70
N ILE A 79 -0.50 3.31 8.80
CA ILE A 79 -0.27 3.58 7.37
C ILE A 79 -1.16 2.65 6.55
N ILE A 80 -1.83 3.20 5.56
CA ILE A 80 -2.75 2.48 4.69
C ILE A 80 -2.31 2.66 3.25
N PHE A 81 -1.83 1.59 2.61
CA PHE A 81 -1.46 1.59 1.21
C PHE A 81 -2.68 1.30 0.33
N ILE A 82 -2.91 2.12 -0.69
CA ILE A 82 -3.83 1.81 -1.79
C ILE A 82 -3.00 1.27 -2.94
N ALA A 83 -3.13 -0.03 -3.19
CA ALA A 83 -2.38 -0.81 -4.19
C ALA A 83 -3.35 -1.60 -5.11
N VAL A 84 -4.49 -0.99 -5.43
CA VAL A 84 -5.49 -1.53 -6.35
C VAL A 84 -5.10 -1.26 -7.81
N GLY A 85 -5.67 -2.02 -8.74
CA GLY A 85 -5.38 -1.86 -10.16
C GLY A 85 -5.91 -0.53 -10.72
N THR A 86 -5.19 0.00 -11.70
CA THR A 86 -5.54 1.17 -12.50
C THR A 86 -5.47 0.80 -13.98
N PRO A 87 -6.42 -0.01 -14.48
CA PRO A 87 -6.42 -0.44 -15.88
C PRO A 87 -6.54 0.76 -16.83
N ALA A 88 -6.15 0.57 -18.09
CA ALA A 88 -6.39 1.57 -19.12
C ALA A 88 -7.89 1.64 -19.45
N ASP A 89 -8.41 2.85 -19.60
CA ASP A 89 -9.75 3.16 -20.11
C ASP A 89 -9.76 3.07 -21.65
N GLU A 90 -10.94 3.21 -22.27
CA GLU A 90 -11.14 3.10 -23.72
C GLU A 90 -10.28 4.12 -24.52
N ASP A 91 -9.99 5.28 -23.93
CA ASP A 91 -9.16 6.34 -24.50
C ASP A 91 -7.66 6.19 -24.17
N GLY A 92 -7.28 5.14 -23.42
CA GLY A 92 -5.91 4.87 -22.98
C GLY A 92 -5.49 5.61 -21.71
N SER A 93 -6.37 6.44 -21.12
CA SER A 93 -6.12 7.05 -19.82
C SER A 93 -6.18 6.01 -18.69
N ALA A 94 -5.60 6.30 -17.53
CA ALA A 94 -5.65 5.38 -16.40
C ALA A 94 -6.97 5.52 -15.65
N ASP A 95 -7.72 4.43 -15.52
CA ASP A 95 -8.93 4.36 -14.71
C ASP A 95 -8.57 4.31 -13.21
N VAL A 96 -8.89 5.39 -12.50
CA VAL A 96 -8.66 5.54 -11.06
C VAL A 96 -9.91 5.25 -10.21
N MET A 97 -10.99 4.70 -10.79
CA MET A 97 -12.23 4.47 -10.06
C MET A 97 -12.04 3.60 -8.82
N TYR A 98 -11.20 2.57 -8.90
CA TYR A 98 -10.91 1.66 -7.79
C TYR A 98 -10.11 2.36 -6.68
N VAL A 99 -9.21 3.26 -7.04
CA VAL A 99 -8.43 4.07 -6.08
C VAL A 99 -9.36 5.00 -5.32
N LEU A 100 -10.25 5.70 -6.02
CA LEU A 100 -11.21 6.62 -5.41
C LEU A 100 -12.28 5.89 -4.59
N ALA A 101 -12.70 4.70 -5.02
CA ALA A 101 -13.61 3.85 -4.24
C ALA A 101 -12.96 3.41 -2.92
N ALA A 102 -11.72 2.91 -2.98
CA ALA A 102 -10.96 2.57 -1.78
C ALA A 102 -10.78 3.78 -0.86
N ALA A 103 -10.49 4.97 -1.40
CA ALA A 103 -10.38 6.20 -0.64
C ALA A 103 -11.68 6.57 0.10
N ARG A 104 -12.84 6.46 -0.56
CA ARG A 104 -14.16 6.69 0.09
C ARG A 104 -14.43 5.69 1.21
N ASP A 105 -14.18 4.42 0.96
CA ASP A 105 -14.44 3.38 1.96
C ASP A 105 -13.49 3.51 3.18
N LEU A 106 -12.25 3.94 2.94
CA LEU A 106 -11.31 4.30 4.00
C LEU A 106 -11.82 5.49 4.82
N ALA A 107 -12.24 6.57 4.16
CA ALA A 107 -12.71 7.78 4.84
C ALA A 107 -13.86 7.48 5.83
N ARG A 108 -14.80 6.62 5.43
CA ARG A 108 -15.93 6.18 6.27
C ARG A 108 -15.52 5.29 7.44
N ALA A 109 -14.32 4.71 7.40
CA ALA A 109 -13.86 3.73 8.37
C ALA A 109 -12.86 4.26 9.39
N ILE A 110 -12.02 5.23 9.01
CA ILE A 110 -10.94 5.74 9.87
C ILE A 110 -11.52 6.48 11.08
N ASP A 111 -10.82 6.35 12.21
CA ASP A 111 -11.24 6.85 13.52
C ASP A 111 -10.14 7.66 14.24
N GLY A 112 -9.10 8.05 13.50
CA GLY A 112 -7.94 8.78 14.01
C GLY A 112 -6.97 9.11 12.88
N TYR A 113 -5.83 9.73 13.22
CA TYR A 113 -4.83 10.09 12.22
C TYR A 113 -4.30 8.88 11.46
N LYS A 114 -4.30 8.97 10.11
CA LYS A 114 -3.74 7.96 9.21
C LYS A 114 -2.87 8.59 8.13
N VAL A 115 -1.85 7.87 7.68
CA VAL A 115 -1.16 8.15 6.41
C VAL A 115 -1.70 7.23 5.33
N VAL A 116 -2.33 7.79 4.31
CA VAL A 116 -2.85 7.06 3.14
C VAL A 116 -1.84 7.18 2.00
N ALA A 117 -1.18 6.06 1.69
CA ALA A 117 -0.12 6.00 0.70
C ALA A 117 -0.64 5.42 -0.63
N LEU A 118 -0.59 6.23 -1.69
CA LEU A 118 -0.91 5.78 -3.04
C LEU A 118 0.27 5.00 -3.61
N LYS A 119 0.09 3.68 -3.72
CA LYS A 119 1.04 2.75 -4.31
C LYS A 119 0.67 2.38 -5.74
N SER A 120 -0.62 2.42 -6.07
CA SER A 120 -1.14 2.28 -7.43
C SER A 120 -0.49 3.30 -8.37
N THR A 121 -0.16 2.87 -9.58
CA THR A 121 0.31 3.77 -10.64
C THR A 121 -0.85 4.65 -11.10
N VAL A 122 -0.78 5.93 -10.78
CA VAL A 122 -1.86 6.90 -11.03
C VAL A 122 -1.33 8.14 -11.74
N PRO A 123 -2.15 8.84 -12.54
CA PRO A 123 -1.77 10.13 -13.12
C PRO A 123 -1.47 11.18 -12.05
N VAL A 124 -0.63 12.16 -12.41
CA VAL A 124 -0.38 13.36 -11.59
C VAL A 124 -1.70 14.04 -11.25
N GLY A 125 -1.83 14.55 -10.02
CA GLY A 125 -3.07 15.13 -9.49
C GLY A 125 -4.03 14.13 -8.85
N THR A 126 -3.82 12.82 -9.01
CA THR A 126 -4.68 11.82 -8.34
C THR A 126 -4.56 11.85 -6.82
N ALA A 127 -3.39 12.18 -6.27
CA ALA A 127 -3.20 12.36 -4.83
C ALA A 127 -4.13 13.44 -4.26
N GLU A 128 -4.30 14.56 -4.98
CA GLU A 128 -5.20 15.64 -4.59
C GLU A 128 -6.66 15.18 -4.66
N ARG A 129 -7.06 14.49 -5.73
CA ARG A 129 -8.41 13.91 -5.85
C ARG A 129 -8.73 12.94 -4.73
N VAL A 130 -7.75 12.12 -4.30
CA VAL A 130 -7.90 11.22 -3.16
C VAL A 130 -8.04 12.00 -1.86
N ARG A 131 -7.24 13.05 -1.66
CA ARG A 131 -7.33 13.93 -0.49
C ARG A 131 -8.71 14.57 -0.38
N GLU A 132 -9.23 15.13 -1.47
CA GLU A 132 -10.57 15.71 -1.55
C GLU A 132 -11.66 14.66 -1.28
N THR A 133 -11.52 13.48 -1.86
CA THR A 133 -12.46 12.37 -1.68
C THR A 133 -12.54 11.92 -0.22
N ILE A 134 -11.41 11.84 0.48
CA ILE A 134 -11.39 11.48 1.90
C ILE A 134 -11.96 12.62 2.74
N ALA A 135 -11.52 13.85 2.51
CA ALA A 135 -11.97 15.03 3.26
C ALA A 135 -13.49 15.28 3.16
N ALA A 136 -14.13 14.86 2.07
CA ALA A 136 -15.57 14.98 1.89
C ALA A 136 -16.39 14.03 2.80
N GLU A 137 -15.79 12.96 3.33
CA GLU A 137 -16.49 11.87 4.01
C GLU A 137 -16.06 11.69 5.48
N THR A 138 -15.04 12.43 5.95
CA THR A 138 -14.54 12.32 7.33
C THR A 138 -13.97 13.61 7.89
N THR A 139 -14.10 13.80 9.21
CA THR A 139 -13.46 14.88 9.97
C THR A 139 -12.21 14.42 10.71
N HIS A 140 -11.87 13.13 10.67
CA HIS A 140 -10.65 12.62 11.28
C HIS A 140 -9.43 13.11 10.49
N PRO A 141 -8.32 13.47 11.16
CA PRO A 141 -7.14 13.98 10.47
C PRO A 141 -6.50 12.86 9.63
N PHE A 142 -5.87 13.21 8.52
CA PHE A 142 -5.14 12.25 7.67
C PHE A 142 -4.16 13.00 6.78
N SER A 143 -3.22 12.25 6.22
CA SER A 143 -2.31 12.75 5.18
C SER A 143 -2.28 11.79 4.00
N VAL A 144 -2.23 12.34 2.79
CA VAL A 144 -2.07 11.57 1.56
C VAL A 144 -0.63 11.70 1.08
N VAL A 145 -0.01 10.58 0.77
CA VAL A 145 1.33 10.53 0.17
C VAL A 145 1.29 9.75 -1.13
N SER A 146 2.07 10.20 -2.11
CA SER A 146 2.37 9.39 -3.30
C SER A 146 3.59 8.53 -2.98
N ASN A 147 3.49 7.23 -3.16
CA ASN A 147 4.63 6.32 -2.99
C ASN A 147 4.59 5.28 -4.10
N PRO A 148 5.02 5.63 -5.32
CA PRO A 148 4.96 4.72 -6.45
C PRO A 148 5.81 3.45 -6.22
N GLU A 149 5.63 2.50 -7.12
CA GLU A 149 6.36 1.24 -7.16
C GLU A 149 7.17 1.15 -8.46
N PHE A 150 8.29 0.43 -8.41
CA PHE A 150 9.20 0.24 -9.55
C PHE A 150 9.57 -1.24 -9.68
N LEU A 151 8.60 -2.11 -9.41
CA LEU A 151 8.80 -3.55 -9.29
C LEU A 151 8.63 -4.20 -10.66
N LYS A 152 9.53 -5.12 -11.01
CA LYS A 152 9.40 -5.91 -12.24
C LYS A 152 8.70 -7.24 -11.92
N GLN A 153 7.86 -7.70 -12.84
CA GLN A 153 7.26 -9.04 -12.74
C GLN A 153 8.34 -10.12 -12.78
N GLY A 154 8.36 -11.01 -11.79
CA GLY A 154 9.37 -12.08 -11.64
C GLY A 154 10.60 -11.70 -10.82
N SER A 155 10.71 -10.45 -10.36
CA SER A 155 11.78 -10.00 -9.45
C SER A 155 11.34 -8.94 -8.44
N ALA A 156 10.03 -8.78 -8.22
CA ALA A 156 9.50 -7.74 -7.34
C ALA A 156 9.88 -7.92 -5.88
N VAL A 157 10.02 -9.17 -5.41
CA VAL A 157 10.48 -9.39 -4.03
C VAL A 157 11.88 -8.80 -3.86
N ASP A 158 12.82 -9.13 -4.76
CA ASP A 158 14.17 -8.59 -4.73
C ASP A 158 14.20 -7.08 -4.95
N ASP A 159 13.45 -6.57 -5.93
CA ASP A 159 13.35 -5.13 -6.22
C ASP A 159 12.80 -4.33 -5.03
N PHE A 160 11.86 -4.89 -4.27
CA PHE A 160 11.32 -4.24 -3.09
C PHE A 160 12.28 -4.30 -1.90
N LEU A 161 12.95 -5.44 -1.69
CA LEU A 161 13.88 -5.63 -0.58
C LEU A 161 15.20 -4.88 -0.77
N LYS A 162 15.60 -4.64 -2.02
CA LYS A 162 16.85 -3.96 -2.41
C LYS A 162 16.55 -2.89 -3.47
N PRO A 163 15.77 -1.85 -3.14
CA PRO A 163 15.36 -0.86 -4.12
C PRO A 163 16.56 0.00 -4.54
N ASP A 164 16.62 0.42 -5.81
CA ASP A 164 17.59 1.45 -6.23
C ASP A 164 17.34 2.79 -5.51
N ARG A 165 16.06 3.08 -5.26
CA ARG A 165 15.54 4.28 -4.57
C ARG A 165 14.11 4.05 -4.13
N VAL A 166 13.68 4.78 -3.11
CA VAL A 166 12.27 4.90 -2.72
C VAL A 166 11.82 6.33 -2.94
N VAL A 167 10.72 6.53 -3.68
CA VAL A 167 10.12 7.85 -3.91
C VAL A 167 8.92 8.04 -2.99
N VAL A 168 8.86 9.16 -2.27
CA VAL A 168 7.72 9.55 -1.46
C VAL A 168 7.38 11.01 -1.74
N GLY A 169 6.28 11.23 -2.45
CA GLY A 169 5.63 12.52 -2.61
C GLY A 169 4.78 12.85 -1.38
N THR A 170 4.90 14.06 -0.84
CA THR A 170 4.13 14.56 0.29
C THR A 170 3.32 15.80 -0.11
N MET A 171 2.28 16.14 0.66
CA MET A 171 1.47 17.34 0.46
C MET A 171 1.74 18.39 1.55
N GLY A 172 3.02 18.60 1.88
CA GLY A 172 3.46 19.57 2.89
C GLY A 172 3.38 19.10 4.34
N ASP A 173 3.04 17.83 4.59
CA ASP A 173 3.10 17.22 5.92
C ASP A 173 4.43 16.47 6.13
N ASP A 174 5.36 17.14 6.80
CA ASP A 174 6.67 16.59 7.16
C ASP A 174 6.57 15.36 8.06
N SER A 175 5.52 15.26 8.88
CA SER A 175 5.35 14.13 9.81
C SER A 175 5.00 12.84 9.05
N ALA A 176 4.17 12.93 8.01
CA ALA A 176 3.90 11.82 7.10
C ALA A 176 5.16 11.39 6.35
N GLY A 177 5.96 12.35 5.86
CA GLY A 177 7.25 12.07 5.21
C GLY A 177 8.25 11.37 6.15
N ALA A 178 8.35 11.82 7.40
CA ALA A 178 9.19 11.19 8.42
C ALA A 178 8.72 9.77 8.76
N LEU A 179 7.40 9.55 8.87
CA LEU A 179 6.83 8.25 9.12
C LEU A 179 7.14 7.26 7.99
N MET A 180 7.01 7.67 6.73
CA MET A 180 7.37 6.87 5.56
C MET A 180 8.87 6.58 5.51
N ARG A 181 9.74 7.53 5.90
CA ARG A 181 11.19 7.29 6.04
C ARG A 181 11.48 6.21 7.07
N THR A 182 10.86 6.26 8.24
CA THR A 182 11.02 5.23 9.29
C THR A 182 10.57 3.86 8.78
N LEU A 183 9.44 3.80 8.08
CA LEU A 183 8.92 2.55 7.49
C LEU A 183 9.92 1.93 6.50
N TYR A 184 10.53 2.76 5.65
CA TYR A 184 11.43 2.29 4.59
C TYR A 184 12.90 2.11 5.03
N ALA A 185 13.30 2.66 6.17
CA ALA A 185 14.68 2.62 6.67
C ALA A 185 15.31 1.21 6.71
N PRO A 186 14.59 0.10 7.01
CA PRO A 186 15.17 -1.24 6.97
C PRO A 186 15.64 -1.68 5.57
N PHE A 187 15.00 -1.22 4.50
CA PHE A 187 15.29 -1.62 3.11
C PHE A 187 16.42 -0.79 2.48
N THR A 188 16.74 0.37 3.05
CA THR A 188 17.68 1.34 2.46
C THR A 188 19.02 1.41 3.20
N ARG A 189 19.29 0.48 4.13
CA ARG A 189 20.53 0.46 4.93
C ARG A 189 21.81 0.34 4.10
N THR A 190 21.70 -0.20 2.89
CA THR A 190 22.82 -0.37 1.94
C THR A 190 23.14 0.89 1.13
N GLY A 191 22.46 2.02 1.40
CA GLY A 191 22.75 3.32 0.79
C GLY A 191 21.74 3.80 -0.24
N SER A 192 20.69 3.01 -0.53
CA SER A 192 19.63 3.44 -1.44
C SER A 192 18.89 4.67 -0.90
N PRO A 193 18.71 5.75 -1.68
CA PRO A 193 18.09 6.97 -1.17
C PRO A 193 16.58 6.84 -1.01
N ILE A 194 16.04 7.52 0.00
CA ILE A 194 14.61 7.83 0.11
C ILE A 194 14.42 9.29 -0.34
N LEU A 195 13.88 9.46 -1.54
CA LEU A 195 13.64 10.74 -2.17
C LEU A 195 12.30 11.29 -1.69
N LEU A 196 12.35 12.31 -0.83
CA LEU A 196 11.16 13.10 -0.49
C LEU A 196 11.01 14.24 -1.48
N MET A 197 9.80 14.39 -2.00
CA MET A 197 9.40 15.44 -2.94
C MET A 197 7.92 15.79 -2.72
N ASP A 198 7.36 16.70 -3.50
CA ASP A 198 5.91 16.93 -3.49
C ASP A 198 5.17 15.89 -4.35
N CYS A 199 3.86 15.74 -4.11
CA CYS A 199 3.02 14.80 -4.87
C CYS A 199 2.75 15.18 -6.33
N ALA A 200 3.05 16.41 -6.74
CA ALA A 200 2.78 16.94 -8.08
C ALA A 200 4.04 17.02 -8.98
N SER A 201 5.21 16.66 -8.43
CA SER A 201 6.50 16.56 -9.13
C SER A 201 6.68 15.29 -9.95
#